data_AF-A0A6C0JFQ4-F1
#
_entry.id   AF-A0A6C0JFQ4-F1
#
_cell.length_a   1.000
_cell.length_b   1.000
_cell.length_c   1.000
_cell.angle_alpha   90.00
_cell.angle_beta   90.00
_cell.angle_gamma   90.00
#
_symmetry.space_group_name_H-M   'P 1'
#
loop_
_entity.id
_entity.type
_entity.pdbx_description
1 polymer ?
#
loop_
_entity_poly.entity_id
_entity_poly.type
_entity_poly.pdbx_seq_one_letter_code
_entity_poly.pdbx_strand_id
1 'polypeptide(L)'
;MNMQTGFGDAGDRMAEQYINTMTNLLLPVLEQSTLLAAEYSKACGRDTLLPEDMEYAMKYCAMYTVGQETGSMFPEVYQEDDDEEEDSDEEMEVVSDDECPPFERYSGNDMTLLKMNEAYDRWNSWEPQNPTEHMLKNAINSNEHLRT
;
A
#
# COMPACT_ATOMS: atom_id res chain seq x y z
N MET A 1 -52.25 6.95 2.43
CA MET A 1 -51.05 6.33 3.03
C MET A 1 -50.22 5.81 1.87
N ASN A 2 -49.17 6.54 1.49
CA ASN A 2 -48.25 6.10 0.43
C ASN A 2 -47.15 5.29 1.10
N MET A 3 -47.13 3.98 0.87
CA MET A 3 -45.97 3.14 1.18
C MET A 3 -44.95 3.35 0.07
N GLN A 4 -43.99 4.23 0.32
CA GLN A 4 -42.79 4.38 -0.50
C GLN A 4 -41.87 3.20 -0.20
N THR A 5 -41.83 2.25 -1.13
CA THR A 5 -41.11 0.98 -0.99
C THR A 5 -39.59 1.19 -1.15
N GLY A 6 -38.84 0.74 -0.15
CA GLY A 6 -37.37 0.79 -0.07
C GLY A 6 -36.67 -0.20 -1.00
N PHE A 7 -36.62 0.12 -2.30
CA PHE A 7 -35.79 -0.61 -3.28
C PHE A 7 -34.51 0.13 -3.69
N GLY A 8 -34.34 1.40 -3.30
CA GLY A 8 -33.08 2.15 -3.54
C GLY A 8 -32.05 2.00 -2.42
N ASP A 9 -32.49 1.90 -1.16
CA ASP A 9 -31.65 1.92 0.05
C ASP A 9 -30.81 0.62 0.24
N ALA A 10 -31.34 -0.53 -0.20
CA ALA A 10 -30.66 -1.82 0.00
C ALA A 10 -29.41 -2.00 -0.87
N GLY A 11 -29.40 -1.41 -2.08
CA GLY A 11 -28.24 -1.45 -2.97
C GLY A 11 -27.10 -0.57 -2.49
N ASP A 12 -27.44 0.60 -1.95
CA ASP A 12 -26.47 1.59 -1.43
C ASP A 12 -25.75 1.03 -0.20
N ARG A 13 -26.51 0.46 0.76
CA ARG A 13 -25.95 -0.17 1.96
C ARG A 13 -25.07 -1.38 1.66
N MET A 14 -25.37 -2.13 0.60
CA MET A 14 -24.55 -3.26 0.17
C MET A 14 -23.24 -2.78 -0.46
N ALA A 15 -23.28 -1.70 -1.24
CA ALA A 15 -22.10 -1.07 -1.82
C ALA A 15 -21.20 -0.46 -0.73
N GLU A 16 -21.77 0.24 0.24
CA GLU A 16 -21.03 0.80 1.39
C GLU A 16 -20.33 -0.30 2.20
N GLN A 17 -21.02 -1.39 2.51
CA GLN A 17 -20.43 -2.53 3.23
C GLN A 17 -19.27 -3.15 2.45
N TYR A 18 -19.41 -3.27 1.13
CA TYR A 18 -18.35 -3.77 0.26
C TYR A 18 -17.14 -2.84 0.26
N ILE A 19 -17.35 -1.53 0.09
CA ILE A 19 -16.27 -0.53 0.12
C ILE A 19 -15.55 -0.57 1.45
N ASN A 20 -16.28 -0.52 2.57
CA ASN A 20 -15.67 -0.56 3.91
C ASN A 20 -14.85 -1.83 4.14
N THR A 21 -15.36 -2.98 3.70
CA THR A 21 -14.63 -4.25 3.81
C THR A 21 -13.35 -4.23 2.99
N MET A 22 -13.41 -3.73 1.75
CA MET A 22 -12.23 -3.63 0.89
C MET A 22 -11.21 -2.62 1.43
N THR A 23 -11.66 -1.46 1.90
CA THR A 23 -10.80 -0.47 2.58
C THR A 23 -10.07 -1.11 3.75
N ASN A 24 -10.78 -1.83 4.62
CA ASN A 24 -10.17 -2.49 5.78
C ASN A 24 -9.17 -3.58 5.39
N LEU A 25 -9.31 -4.22 4.22
CA LEU A 25 -8.35 -5.22 3.75
C LEU A 25 -7.14 -4.60 3.03
N LEU A 26 -7.33 -3.46 2.37
CA LEU A 26 -6.29 -2.82 1.57
C LEU A 26 -5.44 -1.84 2.36
N LEU A 27 -6.03 -1.12 3.30
CA LEU A 27 -5.35 -0.10 4.07
C LEU A 27 -4.08 -0.63 4.78
N PRO A 28 -4.10 -1.77 5.50
CA PRO A 28 -2.89 -2.28 6.13
C PRO A 28 -1.82 -2.70 5.09
N VAL A 29 -2.22 -3.15 3.90
CA VAL A 29 -1.27 -3.47 2.81
C VAL A 29 -0.56 -2.20 2.34
N LEU A 30 -1.28 -1.09 2.19
CA LEU A 30 -0.71 0.19 1.76
C LEU A 30 0.23 0.78 2.81
N GLU A 31 -0.23 0.87 4.06
CA GLU A 31 0.55 1.39 5.18
C GLU A 31 1.86 0.60 5.38
N GLN A 32 1.76 -0.73 5.41
CA GLN A 32 2.92 -1.59 5.56
C GLN A 32 3.86 -1.50 4.35
N SER A 33 3.32 -1.32 3.13
CA SER A 33 4.15 -1.09 1.95
C SER A 33 4.96 0.20 2.05
N THR A 34 4.34 1.29 2.51
CA THR A 34 5.01 2.59 2.68
C THR A 34 6.14 2.50 3.71
N LEU A 35 5.90 1.86 4.85
CA LEU A 35 6.91 1.66 5.88
C LEU A 35 8.08 0.82 5.38
N LEU A 36 7.79 -0.32 4.75
CA LEU A 36 8.83 -1.21 4.23
C LEU A 36 9.62 -0.56 3.09
N ALA A 37 9.00 0.29 2.26
CA ALA A 37 9.71 1.04 1.23
C ALA A 37 10.72 2.03 1.84
N ALA A 38 10.32 2.76 2.89
CA ALA A 38 11.20 3.66 3.62
C ALA A 38 12.34 2.91 4.35
N GLU A 39 12.05 1.75 4.95
CA GLU A 39 13.08 0.90 5.54
C GLU A 39 14.05 0.36 4.49
N TYR A 40 13.54 -0.07 3.34
CA TYR A 40 14.34 -0.61 2.25
C TYR A 40 15.28 0.45 1.66
N SER A 41 14.78 1.66 1.38
CA SER A 41 15.60 2.76 0.85
C SER A 41 16.74 3.12 1.82
N LYS A 42 16.40 3.28 3.11
CA LYS A 42 17.35 3.56 4.19
C LYS A 42 18.37 2.45 4.37
N ALA A 43 17.94 1.19 4.31
CA ALA A 43 18.82 0.03 4.44
C ALA A 43 19.78 -0.13 3.24
N CYS A 44 19.44 0.47 2.10
CA CYS A 44 20.33 0.61 0.94
C CYS A 44 21.23 1.85 1.02
N GLY A 45 21.23 2.59 2.14
CA GLY A 45 22.06 3.77 2.34
C GLY A 45 21.58 5.02 1.60
N ARG A 46 20.33 5.03 1.14
CA ARG A 46 19.69 6.19 0.50
C ARG A 46 18.85 6.95 1.51
N ASP A 47 18.78 8.27 1.33
CA ASP A 47 17.91 9.17 2.11
C ASP A 47 16.66 9.60 1.32
N THR A 48 16.54 9.09 0.09
CA THR A 48 15.43 9.36 -0.84
C THR A 48 14.69 8.07 -1.12
N LEU A 49 13.37 8.10 -0.94
CA LEU A 49 12.47 7.00 -1.28
C LEU A 49 12.17 7.06 -2.78
N LEU A 50 12.47 5.98 -3.49
CA LEU A 50 12.29 5.87 -4.94
C LEU A 50 11.02 5.07 -5.29
N PRO A 51 10.45 5.25 -6.49
CA PRO A 51 9.32 4.44 -6.96
C PRO A 51 9.57 2.92 -6.93
N GLU A 52 10.81 2.49 -7.13
CA GLU A 52 11.23 1.09 -7.05
C GLU A 52 11.12 0.53 -5.63
N ASP A 53 11.39 1.33 -4.59
CA ASP A 53 11.23 0.89 -3.20
C ASP A 53 9.77 0.56 -2.90
N MET A 54 8.87 1.44 -3.32
CA MET A 54 7.43 1.24 -3.22
C MET A 54 6.97 0.01 -4.00
N GLU A 55 7.52 -0.21 -5.19
CA GLU A 55 7.18 -1.39 -5.99
C GLU A 55 7.61 -2.69 -5.30
N TYR A 56 8.84 -2.76 -4.78
CA TYR A 56 9.33 -3.94 -4.06
C TYR A 56 8.47 -4.21 -2.81
N ALA A 57 8.13 -3.16 -2.06
CA ALA A 57 7.30 -3.28 -0.87
C ALA A 57 5.86 -3.69 -1.18
N MET A 58 5.22 -3.06 -2.16
CA MET A 58 3.85 -3.41 -2.58
C MET A 58 3.76 -4.85 -3.08
N LYS A 59 4.73 -5.30 -3.88
CA LYS A 59 4.79 -6.70 -4.35
C LYS A 59 4.92 -7.67 -3.18
N TYR A 60 5.78 -7.36 -2.20
CA TYR A 60 5.91 -8.15 -0.98
C TYR A 60 4.63 -8.19 -0.15
N CYS A 61 4.03 -7.04 0.15
CA CYS A 61 2.82 -6.96 0.96
C CYS A 61 1.65 -7.68 0.27
N ALA A 62 1.47 -7.47 -1.03
CA ALA A 62 0.45 -8.18 -1.81
C ALA A 62 0.60 -9.71 -1.75
N MET A 63 1.83 -10.24 -1.67
CA MET A 63 2.08 -11.69 -1.59
C MET A 63 1.93 -12.27 -0.18
N TYR A 64 2.26 -11.50 0.86
CA TYR A 64 2.52 -12.08 2.18
C TYR A 64 1.72 -11.47 3.33
N THR A 65 1.12 -10.29 3.16
CA THR A 65 0.51 -9.55 4.28
C THR A 65 -1.01 -9.42 4.17
N VAL A 66 -1.59 -9.68 2.99
CA VAL A 66 -3.04 -9.63 2.77
C VAL A 66 -3.78 -10.54 3.77
N GLY A 67 -4.68 -9.93 4.55
CA GLY A 67 -5.50 -10.64 5.53
C GLY A 67 -4.80 -11.00 6.84
N GLN A 68 -3.55 -10.57 7.05
CA GLN A 68 -2.90 -10.66 8.37
C GLN A 68 -3.51 -9.66 9.37
N GLU A 69 -3.80 -8.46 8.89
CA GLU A 69 -4.44 -7.38 9.65
C GLU A 69 -5.65 -6.84 8.87
N THR A 70 -6.60 -6.23 9.60
CA THR A 70 -7.78 -5.59 9.01
C THR A 70 -8.04 -4.25 9.67
N GLY A 71 -8.26 -3.21 8.86
CA GLY A 71 -8.31 -1.82 9.31
C GLY A 71 -6.93 -1.17 9.28
N SER A 72 -6.88 0.11 9.65
CA SER A 72 -5.61 0.84 9.75
C SER A 72 -4.73 0.27 10.86
N MET A 73 -3.44 0.14 10.58
CA MET A 73 -2.39 -0.14 11.56
C MET A 73 -2.00 1.11 12.36
N PHE A 74 -2.37 2.29 11.87
CA PHE A 74 -2.07 3.61 12.44
C PHE A 74 -3.36 4.46 12.56
N PRO A 75 -4.38 3.99 13.31
CA PRO A 75 -5.66 4.68 13.40
C PRO A 75 -5.54 6.11 13.93
N GLU A 76 -4.49 6.45 14.67
CA GLU A 76 -4.17 7.79 15.16
C GLU A 76 -3.91 8.79 14.02
N VAL A 77 -3.39 8.35 12.87
CA VAL A 77 -3.12 9.24 11.72
C VAL A 77 -4.41 9.63 10.98
N TYR A 78 -5.48 8.86 11.18
CA TYR A 78 -6.78 9.08 10.54
C TYR A 78 -7.84 9.62 11.51
N GLN A 79 -7.51 9.77 12.80
CA GLN A 79 -8.40 10.40 13.77
C GLN A 79 -8.25 11.92 13.60
N GLU A 80 -9.31 12.56 13.12
CA GLU A 80 -9.45 14.02 13.17
C GLU A 80 -9.68 14.40 14.63
N ASP A 81 -8.61 14.63 15.40
CA ASP A 81 -8.75 15.27 16.71
C ASP A 81 -9.23 16.71 16.47
N ASP A 82 -10.50 16.98 16.79
CA ASP A 82 -11.15 18.32 16.75
C ASP A 82 -10.45 19.35 17.66
N ASP A 83 -9.48 18.92 18.48
CA ASP A 83 -8.74 19.72 19.44
C ASP A 83 -7.23 19.50 19.29
N GLU A 84 -6.55 20.57 18.87
CA GLU A 84 -5.09 20.85 18.93
C GLU A 84 -4.28 20.72 17.62
N GLU A 85 -3.99 21.91 17.08
CA GLU A 85 -2.95 22.24 16.11
C GLU A 85 -1.58 21.61 16.46
N GLU A 86 -1.31 20.41 15.95
CA GLU A 86 0.04 20.03 15.56
C GLU A 86 0.01 19.62 14.08
N ASP A 87 -0.33 20.59 13.22
CA ASP A 87 0.14 20.64 11.83
C ASP A 87 1.66 20.57 11.89
N SER A 88 2.22 19.37 11.92
CA SER A 88 3.60 19.16 11.55
C SER A 88 3.66 19.32 10.03
N ASP A 89 3.60 20.58 9.60
CA ASP A 89 3.78 21.10 8.23
C ASP A 89 5.18 20.77 7.64
N GLU A 90 5.84 19.72 8.12
CA GLU A 90 7.04 19.17 7.48
C GLU A 90 6.60 18.33 6.27
N GLU A 91 6.16 19.03 5.22
CA GLU A 91 5.91 18.45 3.91
C GLU A 91 7.17 17.67 3.46
N MET A 92 7.00 16.38 3.14
CA MET A 92 8.12 15.53 2.72
C MET A 92 8.81 16.15 1.50
N GLU A 93 10.12 16.41 1.61
CA GLU A 93 10.89 17.02 0.53
C GLU A 93 10.80 16.15 -0.74
N VAL A 94 10.28 16.73 -1.82
CA VAL A 94 10.20 16.08 -3.12
C VAL A 94 11.48 16.39 -3.90
N VAL A 95 12.33 15.38 -4.04
CA VAL A 95 13.57 15.45 -4.83
C VAL A 95 13.24 15.36 -6.32
N SER A 96 13.92 16.16 -7.14
CA SER A 96 13.77 16.10 -8.60
C SER A 96 14.34 14.80 -9.18
N ASP A 97 13.79 14.31 -10.30
CA ASP A 97 14.22 13.04 -10.92
C ASP A 97 15.73 13.02 -11.26
N ASP A 98 16.34 14.18 -11.57
CA ASP A 98 17.76 14.30 -11.88
C ASP A 98 18.68 14.33 -10.66
N GLU A 99 18.14 14.61 -9.48
CA GLU A 99 18.86 14.60 -8.19
C GLU A 99 18.65 13.28 -7.43
N CYS A 100 17.72 12.43 -7.88
CA CYS A 100 17.47 11.12 -7.29
C CYS A 100 18.71 10.20 -7.40
N PRO A 101 19.12 9.56 -6.29
CA PRO A 101 20.17 8.54 -6.36
C PRO A 101 19.70 7.35 -7.21
N PRO A 102 20.62 6.58 -7.82
CA PRO A 102 20.24 5.37 -8.53
C PRO A 102 19.62 4.36 -7.55
N PHE A 103 18.62 3.61 -8.01
CA PHE A 103 18.09 2.49 -7.24
C PHE A 103 19.17 1.43 -7.03
N GLU A 104 19.31 0.98 -5.79
CA GLU A 104 20.16 -0.15 -5.42
C GLU A 104 19.34 -1.20 -4.68
N ARG A 105 19.57 -2.46 -5.05
CA ARG A 105 18.91 -3.61 -4.44
C ARG A 105 19.57 -3.96 -3.12
N TYR A 106 18.77 -4.18 -2.08
CA TYR A 106 19.24 -4.54 -0.76
C TYR A 106 20.11 -5.81 -0.78
N SER A 107 21.24 -5.77 -0.08
CA SER A 107 22.25 -6.83 -0.05
C SER A 107 22.75 -7.19 1.36
N GLY A 108 22.08 -6.68 2.40
CA GLY A 108 22.39 -7.00 3.79
C GLY A 108 21.78 -8.33 4.24
N ASN A 109 21.59 -8.46 5.56
CA ASN A 109 21.16 -9.71 6.20
C ASN A 109 19.73 -9.66 6.77
N ASP A 110 18.99 -8.57 6.56
CA ASP A 110 17.60 -8.48 6.99
C ASP A 110 16.73 -9.41 6.15
N MET A 111 16.09 -10.37 6.82
CA MET A 111 15.30 -11.41 6.15
C MET A 111 14.02 -10.87 5.52
N THR A 112 13.43 -9.79 6.05
CA THR A 112 12.23 -9.16 5.49
C THR A 112 12.58 -8.45 4.18
N LEU A 113 13.66 -7.68 4.17
CA LEU A 113 14.12 -6.97 2.97
C LEU A 113 14.61 -7.96 1.89
N LEU A 114 15.23 -9.07 2.29
CA LEU A 114 15.55 -10.17 1.36
C LEU A 114 14.30 -10.88 0.80
N LYS A 115 13.21 -10.95 1.56
CA LYS A 115 11.94 -11.44 1.01
C LYS A 115 11.27 -10.44 0.08
N MET A 116 11.47 -9.13 0.25
CA MET A 116 11.01 -8.13 -0.71
C MET A 116 11.68 -8.33 -2.06
N ASN A 117 13.00 -8.55 -2.04
CA ASN A 117 13.79 -8.98 -3.18
C ASN A 117 13.21 -10.23 -3.86
N GLU A 118 12.91 -11.27 -3.08
CA GLU A 118 12.35 -12.53 -3.58
C GLU A 118 10.94 -12.35 -4.16
N ALA A 119 10.11 -11.51 -3.54
CA ALA A 119 8.75 -11.18 -4.01
C ALA A 119 8.80 -10.49 -5.37
N TYR A 120 9.70 -9.52 -5.54
CA TYR A 120 9.92 -8.86 -6.82
C TYR A 120 10.30 -9.87 -7.91
N ASP A 121 11.30 -10.73 -7.64
CA ASP A 121 11.77 -11.73 -8.61
C ASP A 121 10.68 -12.73 -9.02
N ARG A 122 9.81 -13.12 -8.07
CA ARG A 122 8.75 -14.10 -8.30
C ARG A 122 7.44 -13.52 -8.79
N TRP A 123 7.30 -12.18 -8.84
CA TRP A 123 6.05 -11.48 -9.11
C TRP A 123 5.29 -12.00 -10.34
N ASN A 124 6.01 -12.17 -11.46
CA ASN A 124 5.42 -12.63 -12.71
C ASN A 124 4.91 -14.08 -12.63
N SER A 125 5.57 -14.93 -11.84
CA SER A 125 5.22 -16.34 -11.66
C SER A 125 4.27 -16.62 -10.50
N TRP A 126 4.10 -15.68 -9.57
CA TRP A 126 3.23 -15.83 -8.41
C TRP A 126 1.75 -15.83 -8.83
N GLU A 127 0.96 -16.76 -8.31
CA GLU A 127 -0.49 -16.81 -8.56
C GLU A 127 -1.25 -16.36 -7.30
N PRO A 128 -2.05 -15.28 -7.38
CA PRO A 128 -2.93 -14.86 -6.30
C PRO A 128 -3.86 -16.00 -5.85
N GLN A 129 -4.11 -16.08 -4.54
CA GLN A 129 -4.89 -17.13 -3.90
C GLN A 129 -6.29 -16.65 -3.47
N ASN A 130 -6.53 -15.33 -3.45
CA ASN A 130 -7.81 -14.75 -3.07
C ASN A 130 -8.19 -13.52 -3.92
N PRO A 131 -9.46 -13.07 -3.89
CA PRO A 131 -9.92 -11.94 -4.71
C PRO A 131 -9.18 -10.62 -4.46
N THR A 132 -8.78 -10.35 -3.22
CA THR A 132 -8.05 -9.13 -2.86
C THR A 132 -6.64 -9.14 -3.45
N GLU A 133 -5.93 -10.26 -3.38
CA GLU A 133 -4.62 -10.43 -4.03
C GLU A 133 -4.72 -10.32 -5.56
N HIS A 134 -5.77 -10.86 -6.18
CA HIS A 134 -6.00 -10.67 -7.62
C HIS A 134 -6.18 -9.20 -7.97
N MET A 135 -6.96 -8.47 -7.18
CA MET A 135 -7.19 -7.04 -7.36
C MET A 135 -5.89 -6.25 -7.21
N LEU A 136 -5.11 -6.51 -6.15
CA LEU A 136 -3.80 -5.89 -5.90
C LEU A 136 -2.82 -6.18 -7.05
N LYS A 137 -2.73 -7.44 -7.49
CA LYS A 137 -1.86 -7.82 -8.61
C LYS A 137 -2.21 -7.08 -9.90
N ASN A 138 -3.51 -6.99 -10.21
CA ASN A 138 -3.97 -6.27 -11.38
C ASN A 138 -3.67 -4.76 -11.29
N ALA A 139 -3.88 -4.15 -10.12
CA ALA A 139 -3.59 -2.73 -9.89
C ALA A 139 -2.10 -2.42 -10.06
N ILE A 140 -1.22 -3.21 -9.43
CA ILE A 140 0.23 -3.06 -9.52
C ILE A 140 0.70 -3.23 -10.97
N ASN A 141 0.25 -4.27 -11.68
CA ASN A 141 0.61 -4.50 -13.10
C ASN A 141 0.12 -3.41 -14.05
N SER A 142 -1.03 -2.80 -13.75
CA SER A 142 -1.57 -1.72 -14.57
C SER A 142 -0.69 -0.47 -14.48
N ASN A 143 -0.08 -0.22 -13.31
CA ASN A 143 0.82 0.90 -13.10
C ASN A 143 2.23 0.68 -13.68
N GLU A 144 2.64 -0.55 -14.00
CA GLU A 144 3.96 -0.81 -14.64
C GLU A 144 4.10 -0.11 -16.01
N HIS A 145 2.98 0.16 -16.71
CA HIS A 145 2.96 0.85 -18.01
C HIS A 145 3.22 2.37 -17.91
N LEU A 146 3.15 2.95 -16.72
CA LEU A 146 3.46 4.38 -16.51
C LEU A 146 4.97 4.65 -16.49
N ARG A 147 5.80 3.60 -16.56
CA ARG A 147 7.27 3.67 -16.54
C ARG A 147 7.92 3.53 -17.93
N THR A 148 7.13 3.44 -19.01
CA THR A 148 7.59 3.45 -20.42
C THR A 148 7.29 4.76 -21.09
#